data_AF-A0A0S2S4L5-F1
#
_entry.id   AF-A0A0S2S4L5-F1
#
_cell.length_a   1.000
_cell.length_b   1.000
_cell.length_c   1.000
_cell.angle_alpha   90.00
_cell.angle_beta   90.00
_cell.angle_gamma   90.00
#
_symmetry.space_group_name_H-M   'P 1'
#
loop_
_entity.id
_entity.type
_entity.pdbx_description
1 polymer ?
#
loop_
_entity_poly.entity_id
_entity_poly.type
_entity_poly.pdbx_seq_one_letter_code
_entity_poly.pdbx_strand_id
1 'polypeptide(L)'
;MGVKHGREYEQILNDLTEAVGHIPDSYEFFEMEAEDWDRLDPAGRQEVNEALAEDLFYALGTEPVIAVGSGVVIYEPEQHRIYVLIGDEELTSVPLI
;
A
#
# COMPACT_ATOMS: atom_id res chain seq x y z
N MET A 1 10.36 11.75 -5.63
CA MET A 1 9.77 12.56 -4.54
C MET A 1 8.55 11.81 -4.09
N GLY A 2 8.29 11.70 -2.78
CA GLY A 2 7.09 11.00 -2.29
C GLY A 2 5.81 11.83 -2.45
N VAL A 3 4.68 11.19 -2.15
CA VAL A 3 3.35 11.81 -2.12
C VAL A 3 3.33 13.06 -1.24
N LYS A 4 2.62 14.12 -1.65
CA LYS A 4 2.43 15.32 -0.82
C LYS A 4 1.40 15.04 0.27
N HIS A 5 1.74 15.36 1.51
CA HIS A 5 0.87 15.15 2.66
C HIS A 5 0.93 16.33 3.65
N GLY A 6 -0.12 16.49 4.45
CA GLY A 6 -0.25 17.52 5.49
C GLY A 6 -0.45 16.97 6.91
N ARG A 7 -0.58 15.65 7.07
CA ARG A 7 -0.58 14.96 8.38
C ARG A 7 0.73 14.18 8.61
N GLU A 8 0.90 13.67 9.83
CA GLU A 8 2.09 12.93 10.25
C GLU A 8 2.38 11.73 9.34
N TYR A 9 3.61 11.64 8.83
CA TYR A 9 4.03 10.61 7.88
C TYR A 9 3.85 9.20 8.47
N GLU A 10 4.25 8.99 9.73
CA GLU A 10 4.11 7.69 10.40
C GLU A 10 2.65 7.24 10.49
N GLN A 11 1.70 8.16 10.67
CA GLN A 11 0.27 7.82 10.69
C GLN A 11 -0.23 7.43 9.30
N ILE A 12 0.20 8.15 8.26
CA ILE A 12 -0.14 7.80 6.87
C ILE A 12 0.42 6.43 6.52
N LEU A 13 1.67 6.18 6.90
CA LEU A 13 2.33 4.92 6.62
C LEU A 13 1.62 3.78 7.32
N ASN A 14 1.28 3.91 8.61
CA ASN A 14 0.51 2.90 9.33
C ASN A 14 -0.85 2.61 8.68
N ASP A 15 -1.60 3.65 8.30
CA ASP A 15 -2.89 3.49 7.63
C ASP A 15 -2.73 2.84 6.25
N LEU A 16 -1.67 3.16 5.52
CA LEU A 16 -1.36 2.58 4.22
C LEU A 16 -0.92 1.12 4.36
N THR A 17 -0.11 0.78 5.36
CA THR A 17 0.29 -0.58 5.71
C THR A 17 -0.94 -1.44 6.01
N GLU A 18 -1.89 -0.94 6.79
CA GLU A 18 -3.15 -1.63 7.04
C GLU A 18 -3.96 -1.80 5.74
N ALA A 19 -4.05 -0.74 4.93
CA ALA A 19 -4.77 -0.75 3.67
C ALA A 19 -4.24 -1.80 2.66
N VAL A 20 -2.92 -1.87 2.47
CA VAL A 20 -2.29 -2.84 1.57
C VAL A 20 -2.29 -4.25 2.13
N GLY A 21 -2.30 -4.40 3.47
CA GLY A 21 -2.44 -5.68 4.14
C GLY A 21 -3.78 -6.39 3.88
N HIS A 22 -4.79 -5.67 3.37
CA HIS A 22 -6.04 -6.27 2.89
C HIS A 22 -5.95 -6.89 1.50
N ILE A 23 -4.90 -6.59 0.73
CA ILE A 23 -4.64 -7.22 -0.58
C ILE A 23 -4.06 -8.62 -0.31
N PRO A 24 -4.75 -9.72 -0.68
CA PRO A 24 -4.34 -11.07 -0.30
C PRO A 24 -2.98 -11.49 -0.86
N ASP A 25 -2.61 -10.96 -2.02
CA ASP A 25 -1.42 -11.26 -2.82
C ASP A 25 -0.47 -10.05 -2.91
N SER A 26 -0.50 -9.17 -1.90
CA SER A 26 0.38 -7.99 -1.83
C SER A 26 1.87 -8.31 -1.91
N TYR A 27 2.26 -9.49 -1.40
CA TYR A 27 3.63 -9.99 -1.40
C TYR A 27 4.19 -10.25 -2.80
N GLU A 28 3.35 -10.43 -3.83
CA GLU A 28 3.79 -10.58 -5.22
C GLU A 28 4.52 -9.32 -5.73
N PHE A 29 4.26 -8.15 -5.14
CA PHE A 29 4.98 -6.92 -5.45
C PHE A 29 6.50 -7.04 -5.23
N PHE A 30 6.91 -7.88 -4.28
CA PHE A 30 8.31 -8.17 -3.98
C PHE A 30 8.84 -9.41 -4.70
N GLU A 31 8.12 -9.93 -5.71
CA GLU A 31 8.43 -11.20 -6.36
C GLU A 31 8.52 -12.36 -5.35
N MET A 32 7.79 -12.27 -4.24
CA MET A 32 7.75 -13.30 -3.20
C MET A 32 6.77 -14.41 -3.59
N GLU A 33 7.16 -15.66 -3.37
CA GLU A 33 6.28 -16.81 -3.60
C GLU A 33 5.27 -16.96 -2.46
N ALA A 34 4.07 -17.43 -2.77
CA ALA A 34 3.00 -17.67 -1.79
C ALA A 34 3.44 -18.63 -0.67
N GLU A 35 4.28 -19.62 -0.98
CA GLU A 35 4.82 -20.55 0.01
C GLU A 35 5.67 -19.87 1.08
N ASP A 36 6.43 -18.83 0.70
CA ASP A 36 7.27 -18.10 1.63
C ASP A 36 6.43 -17.14 2.47
N TRP A 37 5.41 -16.51 1.88
CA TRP A 37 4.42 -15.71 2.61
C TRP A 37 3.64 -16.53 3.65
N ASP A 38 3.28 -17.76 3.31
CA ASP A 38 2.59 -18.68 4.21
C ASP A 38 3.46 -19.20 5.36
N ARG A 39 4.78 -19.11 5.22
CA ARG A 39 5.75 -19.43 6.30
C ARG A 39 5.96 -18.26 7.26
N LEU A 40 5.62 -17.04 6.88
CA LEU A 40 5.74 -15.88 7.76
C LEU A 40 4.71 -15.92 8.87
N ASP A 41 5.16 -15.59 10.08
CA ASP A 41 4.27 -15.31 11.20
C ASP A 41 3.61 -13.92 11.03
N PRO A 42 2.62 -13.57 11.88
CA PRO A 42 1.95 -12.28 11.75
C PRO A 42 2.90 -11.07 11.83
N ALA A 43 4.00 -11.18 12.58
CA ALA A 43 5.01 -10.12 12.67
C ALA A 43 5.79 -9.97 11.36
N GLY A 44 6.24 -11.06 10.75
CA GLY A 44 6.92 -11.02 9.45
C GLY A 44 6.03 -10.51 8.33
N ARG A 45 4.74 -10.87 8.32
CA ARG A 45 3.77 -10.31 7.35
C ARG A 45 3.58 -8.81 7.53
N GLN A 46 3.55 -8.36 8.79
CA GLN A 46 3.46 -6.94 9.12
C GLN A 46 4.69 -6.17 8.59
N GLU A 47 5.90 -6.69 8.82
CA GLU A 47 7.14 -6.08 8.31
C GLU A 47 7.15 -5.95 6.78
N VAL A 48 6.67 -6.98 6.06
CA VAL A 48 6.56 -6.93 4.59
C VAL A 48 5.53 -5.89 4.15
N ASN A 49 4.38 -5.80 4.81
CA ASN A 49 3.37 -4.79 4.49
C ASN A 49 3.88 -3.36 4.78
N GLU A 50 4.67 -3.17 5.84
CA GLU A 50 5.31 -1.88 6.16
C GLU A 50 6.29 -1.48 5.06
N ALA A 51 7.17 -2.40 4.65
CA ALA A 51 8.08 -2.17 3.53
C ALA A 51 7.32 -1.82 2.23
N LEU A 52 6.23 -2.52 1.95
CA LEU A 52 5.39 -2.26 0.78
C LEU A 52 4.78 -0.86 0.83
N ALA A 53 4.23 -0.46 1.98
CA ALA A 53 3.64 0.86 2.16
C ALA A 53 4.67 1.98 1.96
N GLU A 54 5.90 1.80 2.45
CA GLU A 54 6.99 2.76 2.24
C GLU A 54 7.31 2.90 0.75
N ASP A 55 7.55 1.78 0.06
CA ASP A 55 7.90 1.77 -1.36
C ASP A 55 6.79 2.37 -2.22
N LEU A 56 5.53 2.02 -1.95
CA LEU A 56 4.37 2.60 -2.64
C LEU A 56 4.26 4.10 -2.39
N PHE A 57 4.44 4.57 -1.15
CA PHE A 57 4.35 6.00 -0.86
C PHE A 57 5.38 6.82 -1.64
N TYR A 58 6.60 6.31 -1.78
CA TYR A 58 7.64 6.95 -2.59
C TYR A 58 7.35 6.86 -4.09
N ALA A 59 6.95 5.69 -4.58
CA ALA A 59 6.68 5.46 -5.99
C ALA A 59 5.47 6.26 -6.47
N LEU A 60 4.40 6.35 -5.66
CA LEU A 60 3.17 7.11 -5.95
C LEU A 60 3.39 8.59 -6.18
N GLY A 61 4.44 9.16 -5.59
CA GLY A 61 4.83 10.55 -5.85
C GLY A 61 5.39 10.80 -7.26
N THR A 62 5.66 9.73 -8.02
CA THR A 62 6.12 9.79 -9.42
C THR A 62 5.13 9.13 -10.37
N GLU A 63 4.63 7.95 -10.01
CA GLU A 63 3.64 7.19 -10.77
C GLU A 63 2.35 7.07 -9.94
N PRO A 64 1.28 7.81 -10.28
CA PRO A 64 0.11 7.93 -9.41
C PRO A 64 -0.75 6.66 -9.35
N VAL A 65 -0.45 5.62 -10.13
CA VAL A 65 -1.22 4.37 -10.17
C VAL A 65 -0.24 3.21 -10.22
N ILE A 66 -0.26 2.35 -9.20
CA ILE A 66 0.64 1.21 -9.07
C ILE A 66 -0.18 -0.06 -8.84
N ALA A 67 0.10 -1.11 -9.62
CA ALA A 67 -0.51 -2.42 -9.42
C ALA A 67 0.24 -3.21 -8.34
N VAL A 68 -0.50 -3.90 -7.47
CA VAL A 68 0.02 -4.64 -6.31
C VAL A 68 -0.78 -5.94 -6.22
N GLY A 69 -0.21 -7.06 -6.69
CA GLY A 69 -0.92 -8.32 -6.81
C GLY A 69 -2.22 -8.16 -7.61
N SER A 70 -3.34 -8.54 -7.00
CA SER A 70 -4.71 -8.38 -7.53
C SER A 70 -5.31 -6.98 -7.33
N GLY A 71 -4.63 -6.11 -6.58
CA GLY A 71 -5.05 -4.75 -6.26
C GLY A 71 -4.39 -3.67 -7.09
N VAL A 72 -4.94 -2.46 -7.01
CA VAL A 72 -4.32 -1.24 -7.54
C VAL A 72 -4.36 -0.13 -6.50
N VAL A 73 -3.26 0.60 -6.37
CA VAL A 73 -3.09 1.71 -5.46
C VAL A 73 -3.01 3.00 -6.27
N ILE A 74 -3.90 3.95 -5.97
CA ILE A 74 -4.07 5.19 -6.75
C ILE A 74 -3.86 6.39 -5.83
N TYR A 75 -2.89 7.23 -6.14
CA TYR A 75 -2.73 8.53 -5.51
C TYR A 75 -3.52 9.60 -6.27
N GLU A 76 -4.45 10.26 -5.58
CA GLU A 76 -5.25 11.36 -6.09
C GLU A 76 -4.88 12.67 -5.37
N PRO A 77 -4.02 13.51 -5.97
CA PRO A 77 -3.55 14.76 -5.35
C PRO A 77 -4.67 15.76 -5.09
N GLU A 78 -5.71 15.78 -5.93
CA GLU A 78 -6.83 16.74 -5.80
C GLU A 78 -7.71 16.44 -4.59
N GLN A 79 -7.82 15.17 -4.22
CA GLN A 79 -8.60 14.71 -3.06
C GLN A 79 -7.73 14.49 -1.82
N HIS A 80 -6.42 14.68 -1.92
CA HIS A 80 -5.44 14.38 -0.87
C HIS A 80 -5.63 12.96 -0.31
N ARG A 81 -5.78 11.98 -1.19
CA ARG A 81 -6.08 10.58 -0.83
C ARG A 81 -5.26 9.58 -1.62
N ILE A 82 -4.98 8.45 -0.99
CA ILE A 82 -4.53 7.23 -1.65
C ILE A 82 -5.68 6.23 -1.58
N TYR A 83 -6.10 5.70 -2.73
CA TYR A 83 -7.13 4.67 -2.82
C TYR A 83 -6.47 3.31 -3.01
N VAL A 84 -7.04 2.29 -2.38
CA VAL A 84 -6.68 0.89 -2.59
C VAL A 84 -7.92 0.17 -3.10
N LEU A 85 -7.82 -0.39 -4.30
CA LEU A 85 -8.92 -1.11 -4.96
C LEU A 85 -8.50 -2.55 -5.22
N ILE A 86 -9.46 -3.47 -5.22
CA ILE A 86 -9.27 -4.86 -5.67
C ILE A 86 -10.36 -5.16 -6.70
N GLY A 87 -9.94 -5.45 -7.93
CA GLY A 87 -10.87 -5.53 -9.06
C GLY A 87 -11.59 -4.21 -9.31
N ASP A 88 -12.92 -4.23 -9.31
CA ASP A 88 -13.77 -3.04 -9.53
C ASP A 88 -14.27 -2.39 -8.21
N GLU A 89 -13.91 -2.95 -7.05
CA GLU A 89 -14.36 -2.46 -5.74
C GLU A 89 -13.28 -1.63 -5.03
N GLU A 90 -13.66 -0.44 -4.54
CA GLU A 90 -12.83 0.31 -3.60
C GLU A 90 -12.79 -0.46 -2.28
N LEU A 91 -11.60 -0.89 -1.87
CA LEU A 91 -11.41 -1.61 -0.62
C LEU A 91 -11.31 -0.64 0.55
N THR A 92 -10.47 0.40 0.39
CA THR A 92 -10.31 1.47 1.38
C THR A 92 -9.60 2.68 0.78
N SER A 93 -9.53 3.77 1.54
CA SER A 93 -8.74 4.95 1.19
C SER A 93 -8.08 5.61 2.40
N VAL A 94 -6.85 6.08 2.18
CA VAL A 94 -5.99 6.71 3.18
C VAL A 94 -5.97 8.23 2.94
N PRO A 95 -6.50 9.05 3.87
CA PRO A 95 -6.39 10.50 3.77
C PRO A 95 -4.95 10.97 3.97
N LEU A 96 -4.58 12.11 3.40
CA LEU A 96 -3.23 12.68 3.50
C LEU A 96 -3.18 14.00 4.28
N ILE A 97 -4.34 14.53 4.67
CA ILE A 97 -4.51 15.77 5.44
C ILE A 97 -5.53 15.59 6.56
#